data_AF-A0A1Y1IDW8-F1
#
_entry.id   AF-A0A1Y1IDW8-F1
#
_cell.length_a   1.000
_cell.length_b   1.000
_cell.length_c   1.000
_cell.angle_alpha   90.00
_cell.angle_beta   90.00
_cell.angle_gamma   90.00
#
_symmetry.space_group_name_H-M   'P 1'
#
loop_
_entity.id
_entity.type
_entity.pdbx_description
1 polymer ?
#
loop_
_entity_poly.entity_id
_entity_poly.type
_entity_poly.pdbx_seq_one_letter_code
_entity_poly.pdbx_strand_id
1 'polypeptide(L)'
;MAQPAEGYPAGGPAPAAAAGRRSRVPARLIVGPTSAVVTEVNDWADASLLLFHEPIRLDLLELDHVMSPAFYDGLSGWKTGLFYKWFKAYFHPLVSHQLQIFATKRFKVAANHVILAQSLQEQRQAASDLRAYIKELLTCITEHLARVEMALLPVIREYFSEEEWQQLALKVLLGPPGKRLRSKQLPWMLAALRVWASPDRVAAFRASLPRTTRFRLEYFWYCSYVNGAAKRLRLIKNDYLPW
;
A
#
# COMPACT_ATOMS: atom_id res chain seq x y z
N MET A 1 -59.88 11.25 -53.78
CA MET A 1 -59.66 12.59 -53.18
C MET A 1 -59.70 12.42 -51.67
N ALA A 2 -58.73 12.75 -50.84
CA ALA A 2 -57.33 13.16 -50.93
C ALA A 2 -56.76 12.95 -49.50
N GLN A 3 -55.52 12.44 -49.37
CA GLN A 3 -54.68 12.75 -48.19
C GLN A 3 -54.09 14.16 -48.41
N PRO A 4 -53.72 14.96 -47.38
CA PRO A 4 -52.58 14.64 -46.48
C PRO A 4 -52.58 15.26 -45.06
N ALA A 5 -51.63 14.82 -44.23
CA ALA A 5 -50.60 15.65 -43.56
C ALA A 5 -50.19 15.12 -42.18
N GLU A 6 -48.87 15.06 -41.98
CA GLU A 6 -48.13 14.60 -40.81
C GLU A 6 -48.28 15.54 -39.58
N GLY A 7 -48.08 14.98 -38.39
CA GLY A 7 -47.90 15.74 -37.16
C GLY A 7 -47.41 14.86 -36.00
N TYR A 8 -46.09 14.89 -35.74
CA TYR A 8 -45.48 14.40 -34.50
C TYR A 8 -46.03 15.17 -33.28
N PRO A 9 -46.04 14.55 -32.08
CA PRO A 9 -45.37 15.25 -30.99
C PRO A 9 -44.51 14.36 -30.08
N ALA A 10 -43.32 14.91 -29.82
CA ALA A 10 -42.62 15.04 -28.54
C ALA A 10 -42.51 13.82 -27.61
N GLY A 11 -41.26 13.37 -27.46
CA GLY A 11 -40.84 12.37 -26.49
C GLY A 11 -41.09 12.77 -25.04
N GLY A 12 -41.71 11.85 -24.29
CA GLY A 12 -41.64 11.79 -22.84
C GLY A 12 -40.39 10.99 -22.40
N PRO A 13 -39.76 11.35 -21.27
CA PRO A 13 -38.52 10.73 -20.85
C PRO A 13 -38.73 9.28 -20.40
N ALA A 14 -37.85 8.39 -20.87
CA ALA A 14 -37.73 7.02 -20.41
C ALA A 14 -37.49 6.96 -18.88
N PRO A 15 -38.01 5.95 -18.18
CA PRO A 15 -37.79 5.82 -16.74
C PRO A 15 -36.29 5.62 -16.48
N ALA A 16 -35.72 6.55 -15.71
CA ALA A 16 -34.34 6.50 -15.28
C ALA A 16 -34.06 5.15 -14.60
N ALA A 17 -33.24 4.33 -15.25
CA ALA A 17 -32.67 3.14 -14.66
C ALA A 17 -32.05 3.53 -13.32
N ALA A 18 -32.54 2.91 -12.24
CA ALA A 18 -31.99 3.05 -10.90
C ALA A 18 -30.53 2.58 -10.93
N ALA A 19 -29.63 3.52 -11.18
CA ALA A 19 -28.21 3.34 -11.02
C ALA A 19 -27.98 3.03 -9.53
N GLY A 20 -27.76 1.75 -9.24
CA GLY A 20 -27.45 1.27 -7.91
C GLY A 20 -26.39 2.17 -7.29
N ARG A 21 -26.74 2.76 -6.15
CA ARG A 21 -25.79 3.45 -5.29
C ARG A 21 -24.67 2.47 -5.01
N ARG A 22 -23.56 2.61 -5.71
CA ARG A 22 -22.31 1.96 -5.33
C ARG A 22 -22.05 2.42 -3.91
N SER A 23 -22.20 1.49 -2.96
CA SER A 23 -21.76 1.64 -1.59
C SER A 23 -20.34 2.19 -1.62
N ARG A 24 -20.19 3.50 -1.44
CA ARG A 24 -18.92 4.12 -1.10
C ARG A 24 -18.61 3.62 0.29
N VAL A 25 -17.81 2.56 0.37
CA VAL A 25 -17.11 2.24 1.61
C VAL A 25 -16.30 3.49 1.93
N PRO A 26 -16.57 4.20 3.04
CA PRO A 26 -15.79 5.38 3.36
C PRO A 26 -14.34 4.92 3.51
N ALA A 27 -13.42 5.61 2.83
CA ALA A 27 -12.00 5.50 3.09
C ALA A 27 -11.85 5.64 4.61
N ARG A 28 -11.46 4.56 5.29
CA ARG A 28 -11.18 4.63 6.73
C ARG A 28 -10.21 5.78 6.90
N LEU A 29 -10.63 6.84 7.57
CA LEU A 29 -9.73 7.89 8.02
C LEU A 29 -8.89 7.22 9.10
N ILE A 30 -7.81 6.55 8.70
CA ILE A 30 -6.86 5.98 9.64
C ILE A 30 -6.27 7.19 10.37
N VAL A 31 -6.61 7.32 11.65
CA VAL A 31 -6.08 8.35 12.53
C VAL A 31 -5.34 7.59 13.63
N GLY A 32 -4.00 7.72 13.63
CA GLY A 32 -3.14 6.99 14.55
C GLY A 32 -2.56 5.68 13.98
N PRO A 33 -1.76 4.96 14.79
CA PRO A 33 -1.14 3.69 14.41
C PRO A 33 -2.15 2.59 14.08
N THR A 34 -1.75 1.67 13.20
CA THR A 34 -2.52 0.46 12.86
C THR A 34 -2.03 -0.79 13.61
N SER A 35 -1.02 -0.65 14.47
CA SER A 35 -0.54 -1.74 15.32
C SER A 35 -1.61 -2.23 16.30
N ALA A 36 -1.64 -3.56 16.51
CA ALA A 36 -2.42 -4.18 17.57
C ALA A 36 -1.71 -4.15 18.95
N VAL A 37 -0.41 -3.84 18.98
CA VAL A 37 0.41 -3.79 20.21
C VAL A 37 0.59 -2.34 20.67
N VAL A 38 0.86 -1.44 19.73
CA VAL A 38 1.04 0.00 19.97
C VAL A 38 -0.13 0.75 19.37
N THR A 39 -1.25 0.78 20.10
CA THR A 39 -2.48 1.45 19.64
C THR A 39 -2.39 2.97 19.73
N GLU A 40 -1.53 3.48 20.61
CA GLU A 40 -1.21 4.89 20.78
C GLU A 40 0.30 5.06 20.96
N VAL A 41 0.84 6.20 20.52
CA VAL A 41 2.29 6.47 20.58
C VAL A 41 2.62 7.15 21.90
N ASN A 42 3.12 6.40 22.88
CA ASN A 42 3.38 6.92 24.22
C ASN A 42 4.77 7.54 24.35
N ASP A 43 5.76 6.98 23.66
CA ASP A 43 7.16 7.41 23.77
C ASP A 43 7.93 7.33 22.43
N TRP A 44 9.23 7.62 22.49
CA TRP A 44 10.13 7.58 21.34
C TRP A 44 10.36 6.14 20.83
N ALA A 45 10.29 5.13 21.70
CA ALA A 45 10.48 3.73 21.33
C ALA A 45 9.31 3.26 20.44
N ASP A 46 8.07 3.54 20.85
CA ASP A 46 6.87 3.31 20.05
C ASP A 46 6.98 3.96 18.68
N ALA A 47 7.27 5.27 18.66
CA ALA A 47 7.35 6.06 17.44
C ALA A 47 8.42 5.53 16.47
N SER A 48 9.58 5.15 17.00
CA SER A 48 10.71 4.68 16.21
C SER A 48 10.48 3.33 15.56
N LEU A 49 9.78 2.40 16.23
CA LEU A 49 9.48 1.09 15.68
C LEU A 49 8.32 1.18 14.68
N LEU A 50 7.29 1.96 15.00
CA LEU A 50 6.17 2.22 14.10
C LEU A 50 6.58 2.92 12.81
N LEU A 51 7.64 3.75 12.84
CA LEU A 51 8.21 4.37 11.64
C LEU A 51 8.59 3.34 10.56
N PHE A 52 8.97 2.12 10.96
CA PHE A 52 9.29 1.03 10.03
C PHE A 52 8.10 0.11 9.75
N HIS A 53 7.22 -0.11 10.74
CA HIS A 53 6.15 -1.09 10.64
C HIS A 53 4.87 -0.57 9.99
N GLU A 54 4.49 0.69 10.26
CA GLU A 54 3.28 1.27 9.69
C GLU A 54 3.28 1.36 8.15
N PRO A 55 4.40 1.68 7.47
CA PRO A 55 4.44 1.59 6.01
C PRO A 55 4.06 0.19 5.49
N ILE A 56 4.51 -0.86 6.17
CA ILE A 56 4.18 -2.25 5.82
C ILE A 56 2.69 -2.49 6.03
N ARG A 57 2.15 -2.13 7.20
CA ARG A 57 0.73 -2.35 7.52
C ARG A 57 -0.20 -1.60 6.58
N LEU A 58 0.10 -0.34 6.28
CA LEU A 58 -0.70 0.44 5.33
C LEU A 58 -0.68 -0.20 3.93
N ASP A 59 0.49 -0.66 3.46
CA ASP A 59 0.56 -1.40 2.19
C ASP A 59 -0.15 -2.77 2.26
N LEU A 60 -0.21 -3.44 3.43
CA LEU A 60 -0.99 -4.67 3.62
C LEU A 60 -2.50 -4.41 3.56
N LEU A 61 -2.97 -3.31 4.16
CA LEU A 61 -4.37 -2.89 4.06
C LEU A 61 -4.73 -2.55 2.61
N GLU A 62 -3.83 -1.87 1.91
CA GLU A 62 -3.99 -1.59 0.49
C GLU A 62 -4.01 -2.87 -0.34
N LEU A 63 -3.12 -3.83 -0.02
CA LEU A 63 -3.04 -5.13 -0.65
C LEU A 63 -4.32 -5.95 -0.46
N ASP A 64 -4.88 -5.99 0.76
CA ASP A 64 -6.17 -6.65 1.04
C ASP A 64 -7.29 -6.04 0.20
N HIS A 65 -7.33 -4.70 0.18
CA HIS A 65 -8.37 -3.96 -0.52
C HIS A 65 -8.32 -4.18 -2.03
N VAL A 66 -7.15 -4.00 -2.66
CA VAL A 66 -7.01 -4.18 -4.11
C VAL A 66 -7.20 -5.62 -4.55
N MET A 67 -6.93 -6.60 -3.68
CA MET A 67 -7.13 -8.03 -3.97
C MET A 67 -8.56 -8.50 -3.71
N SER A 68 -9.44 -7.66 -3.17
CA SER A 68 -10.84 -8.00 -3.02
C SER A 68 -11.51 -8.22 -4.39
N PRO A 69 -12.53 -9.11 -4.49
CA PRO A 69 -13.21 -9.39 -5.75
C PRO A 69 -13.80 -8.15 -6.45
N ALA A 70 -14.06 -7.06 -5.71
CA ALA A 70 -14.56 -5.81 -6.26
C ALA A 70 -13.53 -5.07 -7.14
N PHE A 71 -12.23 -5.21 -6.84
CA PHE A 71 -11.16 -4.52 -7.55
C PHE A 71 -10.29 -5.46 -8.39
N TYR A 72 -10.16 -6.72 -7.96
CA TYR A 72 -9.41 -7.78 -8.62
C TYR A 72 -10.28 -9.03 -8.83
N ASP A 73 -10.99 -9.03 -9.95
CA ASP A 73 -11.77 -10.17 -10.43
C ASP A 73 -10.89 -11.28 -11.05
N GLY A 74 -9.62 -10.99 -11.34
CA GLY A 74 -8.70 -11.90 -12.01
C GLY A 74 -8.85 -11.95 -13.54
N LEU A 75 -9.83 -11.22 -14.09
CA LEU A 75 -10.15 -11.21 -15.52
C LEU A 75 -9.52 -9.99 -16.21
N SER A 76 -9.28 -8.92 -15.44
CA SER A 76 -8.62 -7.71 -15.93
C SER A 76 -7.10 -7.87 -16.02
N GLY A 77 -6.59 -8.46 -17.12
CA GLY A 77 -5.16 -8.73 -17.31
C GLY A 77 -4.24 -7.51 -17.10
N TRP A 78 -4.69 -6.30 -17.46
CA TRP A 78 -3.92 -5.07 -17.21
C TRP A 78 -3.79 -4.74 -15.72
N LYS A 79 -4.83 -4.98 -14.90
CA LYS A 79 -4.79 -4.81 -13.43
C LYS A 79 -3.83 -5.81 -12.81
N THR A 80 -3.88 -7.06 -13.24
CA THR A 80 -2.91 -8.10 -12.84
C THR A 80 -1.47 -7.68 -13.17
N GLY A 81 -1.25 -7.14 -14.37
CA GLY A 81 0.06 -6.62 -14.77
C GLY A 81 0.54 -5.44 -13.92
N LEU A 82 -0.35 -4.49 -13.58
CA LEU A 82 -0.01 -3.37 -12.70
C LEU A 82 0.29 -3.82 -11.28
N PHE A 83 -0.53 -4.73 -10.74
CA PHE A 83 -0.37 -5.30 -9.41
C PHE A 83 0.98 -6.01 -9.30
N TYR A 84 1.29 -6.92 -10.24
CA TYR A 84 2.56 -7.63 -10.26
C TYR A 84 3.76 -6.67 -10.34
N LYS A 85 3.67 -5.63 -11.17
CA LYS A 85 4.72 -4.59 -11.27
C LYS A 85 4.90 -3.86 -9.93
N TRP A 86 3.81 -3.45 -9.28
CA TRP A 86 3.88 -2.81 -7.95
C TRP A 86 4.47 -3.76 -6.91
N PHE A 87 3.92 -4.97 -6.78
CA PHE A 87 4.32 -5.94 -5.78
C PHE A 87 5.82 -6.28 -5.90
N LYS A 88 6.26 -6.66 -7.11
CA LYS A 88 7.64 -7.10 -7.35
C LYS A 88 8.65 -5.96 -7.29
N ALA A 89 8.32 -4.79 -7.85
CA ALA A 89 9.28 -3.69 -7.94
C ALA A 89 9.32 -2.83 -6.68
N TYR A 90 8.30 -2.89 -5.83
CA TYR A 90 8.12 -1.98 -4.70
C TYR A 90 7.88 -2.72 -3.39
N PHE A 91 6.71 -3.32 -3.20
CA PHE A 91 6.30 -3.93 -1.93
C PHE A 91 7.29 -5.00 -1.46
N HIS A 92 7.53 -6.02 -2.29
CA HIS A 92 8.37 -7.14 -1.92
C HIS A 92 9.81 -6.74 -1.54
N PRO A 93 10.57 -5.97 -2.36
CA PRO A 93 11.91 -5.55 -1.97
C PRO A 93 11.98 -4.73 -0.67
N LEU A 94 10.95 -3.94 -0.37
CA LEU A 94 10.91 -3.11 0.83
C LEU A 94 10.59 -3.96 2.08
N VAL A 95 9.54 -4.77 2.00
CA VAL A 95 9.12 -5.66 3.09
C VAL A 95 10.17 -6.73 3.36
N SER A 96 10.74 -7.36 2.33
CA SER A 96 11.80 -8.36 2.51
C SER A 96 13.07 -7.74 3.09
N HIS A 97 13.38 -6.48 2.77
CA HIS A 97 14.53 -5.82 3.39
C HIS A 97 14.30 -5.57 4.88
N GLN A 98 13.10 -5.11 5.25
CA GLN A 98 12.76 -4.79 6.63
C GLN A 98 12.54 -6.03 7.51
N LEU A 99 11.95 -7.09 6.95
CA LEU A 99 11.53 -8.27 7.72
C LEU A 99 12.32 -9.55 7.38
N GLN A 100 13.30 -9.50 6.47
CA GLN A 100 14.04 -10.67 5.97
C GLN A 100 13.11 -11.80 5.47
N ILE A 101 11.95 -11.46 4.87
CA ILE A 101 10.92 -12.43 4.45
C ILE A 101 11.20 -13.02 3.06
N PHE A 102 11.07 -14.35 2.93
CA PHE A 102 11.37 -15.15 1.72
C PHE A 102 10.24 -15.25 0.66
N ALA A 103 9.29 -14.32 0.59
CA ALA A 103 8.01 -14.45 -0.13
C ALA A 103 8.06 -14.37 -1.69
N THR A 104 9.21 -14.57 -2.35
CA THR A 104 9.32 -14.38 -3.82
C THR A 104 8.74 -15.52 -4.67
N LYS A 105 9.05 -16.78 -4.32
CA LYS A 105 8.88 -17.92 -5.24
C LYS A 105 7.41 -18.29 -5.44
N ARG A 106 6.66 -18.49 -4.34
CA ARG A 106 5.22 -18.84 -4.39
C ARG A 106 4.39 -17.76 -5.07
N PHE A 107 4.63 -16.49 -4.77
CA PHE A 107 3.93 -15.37 -5.40
C PHE A 107 4.14 -15.32 -6.92
N LYS A 108 5.40 -15.46 -7.37
CA LYS A 108 5.72 -15.41 -8.81
C LYS A 108 5.03 -16.53 -9.57
N VAL A 109 4.96 -17.74 -9.00
CA VAL A 109 4.23 -18.86 -9.58
C VAL A 109 2.75 -18.50 -9.69
N ALA A 110 2.08 -18.14 -8.58
CA ALA A 110 0.66 -17.80 -8.58
C ALA A 110 0.31 -16.69 -9.58
N ALA A 111 1.10 -15.61 -9.64
CA ALA A 111 0.87 -14.52 -10.59
C ALA A 111 1.06 -14.96 -12.06
N ASN A 112 2.05 -15.82 -12.34
CA ASN A 112 2.26 -16.36 -13.68
C ASN A 112 1.11 -17.26 -14.12
N HIS A 113 0.54 -18.07 -13.22
CA HIS A 113 -0.64 -18.89 -13.52
C HIS A 113 -1.83 -18.02 -13.95
N VAL A 114 -2.04 -16.85 -13.33
CA VAL A 114 -3.10 -15.91 -13.77
C VAL A 114 -2.83 -15.37 -15.18
N ILE A 115 -1.58 -14.99 -15.46
CA ILE A 115 -1.20 -14.35 -16.74
C ILE A 115 -1.25 -15.35 -17.91
N LEU A 116 -0.90 -16.62 -17.65
CA LEU A 116 -0.78 -17.66 -18.68
C LEU A 116 -2.05 -18.49 -18.88
N ALA A 117 -3.06 -18.31 -18.03
CA ALA A 117 -4.31 -19.05 -18.12
C ALA A 117 -5.02 -18.80 -19.47
N GLN A 118 -5.37 -19.91 -20.14
CA GLN A 118 -5.90 -19.91 -21.51
C GLN A 118 -7.43 -19.96 -21.53
N SER A 119 -8.06 -20.37 -20.43
CA SER A 119 -9.51 -20.38 -20.25
C SER A 119 -9.98 -19.44 -19.13
N LEU A 120 -11.23 -18.97 -19.22
CA LEU A 120 -11.86 -18.15 -18.17
C LEU A 120 -11.92 -18.89 -16.82
N GLN A 121 -12.07 -20.22 -16.85
CA GLN A 121 -12.09 -21.05 -15.65
C GLN A 121 -10.70 -21.09 -14.97
N GLU A 122 -9.64 -21.28 -15.75
CA GLU A 122 -8.26 -21.23 -15.24
C GLU A 122 -7.91 -19.85 -14.68
N GLN A 123 -8.33 -18.76 -15.34
CA GLN A 123 -8.09 -17.39 -14.86
C GLN A 123 -8.76 -17.15 -13.51
N ARG A 124 -10.01 -17.59 -13.35
CA ARG A 124 -10.75 -17.46 -12.08
C ARG A 124 -10.10 -18.27 -10.97
N GLN A 125 -9.67 -19.50 -11.27
CA GLN A 125 -8.99 -20.35 -10.29
C GLN A 125 -7.66 -19.73 -9.85
N ALA A 126 -6.80 -19.36 -10.79
CA ALA A 126 -5.52 -18.75 -10.50
C ALA A 126 -5.65 -17.43 -9.72
N ALA A 127 -6.68 -16.63 -10.02
CA ALA A 127 -6.97 -15.42 -9.26
C ALA A 127 -7.45 -15.72 -7.84
N SER A 128 -8.21 -16.80 -7.64
CA SER A 128 -8.60 -17.29 -6.32
C SER A 128 -7.40 -17.74 -5.51
N ASP A 129 -6.50 -18.53 -6.11
CA ASP A 129 -5.29 -19.01 -5.46
C ASP A 129 -4.36 -17.86 -5.07
N LEU A 130 -4.22 -16.86 -5.95
CA LEU A 130 -3.46 -15.65 -5.66
C LEU A 130 -4.07 -14.87 -4.48
N ARG A 131 -5.39 -14.71 -4.42
CA ARG A 131 -6.06 -14.06 -3.28
C ARG A 131 -5.84 -14.84 -1.98
N ALA A 132 -5.95 -16.16 -2.02
CA ALA A 132 -5.70 -17.01 -0.85
C ALA A 132 -4.26 -16.86 -0.34
N TYR A 133 -3.27 -16.92 -1.25
CA TYR A 133 -1.87 -16.71 -0.90
C TYR A 133 -1.61 -15.33 -0.31
N ILE A 134 -2.24 -14.29 -0.87
CA ILE A 134 -2.13 -12.94 -0.32
C ILE A 134 -2.68 -12.90 1.10
N LYS A 135 -3.86 -13.48 1.38
CA LYS A 135 -4.41 -13.54 2.75
C LYS A 135 -3.49 -14.25 3.74
N GLU A 136 -2.86 -15.35 3.34
CA GLU A 136 -1.84 -16.04 4.14
C GLU A 136 -0.65 -15.11 4.43
N LEU A 137 -0.16 -14.40 3.41
CA LEU A 137 0.93 -13.44 3.53
C LEU A 137 0.59 -12.30 4.49
N LEU A 138 -0.61 -11.74 4.41
CA LEU A 138 -1.10 -10.68 5.29
C LEU A 138 -1.09 -11.13 6.76
N THR A 139 -1.63 -12.32 7.01
CA THR A 139 -1.69 -12.91 8.36
C THR A 139 -0.28 -13.09 8.92
N CYS A 140 0.59 -13.74 8.15
CA CYS A 140 1.97 -14.02 8.54
C CYS A 140 2.77 -12.74 8.86
N ILE A 141 2.67 -11.71 8.00
CA ILE A 141 3.37 -10.44 8.24
C ILE A 141 2.80 -9.73 9.45
N THR A 142 1.48 -9.65 9.59
CA THR A 142 0.82 -8.96 10.71
C THR A 142 1.21 -9.57 12.05
N GLU A 143 1.18 -10.90 12.16
CA GLU A 143 1.61 -11.63 13.35
C GLU A 143 3.11 -11.46 13.62
N HIS A 144 3.94 -11.45 12.57
CA HIS A 144 5.37 -11.19 12.72
C HIS A 144 5.62 -9.80 13.29
N LEU A 145 5.00 -8.75 12.75
CA LEU A 145 5.15 -7.38 13.25
C LEU A 145 4.72 -7.24 14.72
N ALA A 146 3.58 -7.86 15.08
CA ALA A 146 3.10 -7.85 16.46
C ALA A 146 4.09 -8.55 17.42
N ARG A 147 4.62 -9.72 17.03
CA ARG A 147 5.65 -10.42 17.83
C ARG A 147 6.94 -9.60 17.98
N VAL A 148 7.38 -8.94 16.91
CA VAL A 148 8.55 -8.06 16.94
C VAL A 148 8.32 -6.89 17.88
N GLU A 149 7.15 -6.25 17.84
CA GLU A 149 6.80 -5.15 18.75
C GLU A 149 6.78 -5.59 20.22
N MET A 150 6.10 -6.70 20.53
CA MET A 150 6.07 -7.25 21.88
C MET A 150 7.46 -7.61 22.42
N ALA A 151 8.35 -8.11 21.56
CA ALA A 151 9.68 -8.54 21.98
C ALA A 151 10.69 -7.39 22.06
N LEU A 152 10.69 -6.48 21.07
CA LEU A 152 11.71 -5.44 20.97
C LEU A 152 11.39 -4.20 21.79
N LEU A 153 10.12 -3.80 21.94
CA LEU A 153 9.80 -2.56 22.66
C LEU A 153 10.32 -2.54 24.11
N PRO A 154 10.19 -3.62 24.92
CA PRO A 154 10.79 -3.65 26.25
C PRO A 154 12.32 -3.54 26.20
N VAL A 155 12.97 -4.25 25.26
CA VAL A 155 14.43 -4.23 25.10
C VAL A 155 14.92 -2.84 24.68
N ILE A 156 14.22 -2.17 23.76
CA ILE A 156 14.57 -0.83 23.31
C ILE A 156 14.55 0.13 24.49
N ARG A 157 13.50 0.07 25.32
CA ARG A 157 13.34 0.96 26.49
C ARG A 157 14.35 0.68 27.60
N GLU A 158 14.72 -0.58 27.81
CA GLU A 158 15.62 -0.98 28.89
C GLU A 158 17.09 -0.70 28.56
N TYR A 159 17.50 -0.93 27.30
CA TYR A 159 18.91 -0.99 26.93
C TYR A 159 19.40 0.18 26.07
N PHE A 160 18.52 1.06 25.59
CA PHE A 160 18.92 2.18 24.73
C PHE A 160 18.39 3.50 25.26
N SER A 161 19.24 4.52 25.17
CA SER A 161 18.76 5.91 25.16
C SER A 161 18.08 6.24 23.83
N GLU A 162 17.28 7.31 23.84
CA GLU A 162 16.64 7.81 22.63
C GLU A 162 17.67 8.14 21.54
N GLU A 163 18.76 8.81 21.91
CA GLU A 163 19.81 9.24 20.98
C GLU A 163 20.54 8.03 20.35
N GLU A 164 20.90 7.03 21.16
CA GLU A 164 21.56 5.81 20.67
C GLU A 164 20.67 5.05 19.69
N TRP A 165 19.39 4.89 20.03
CA TRP A 165 18.44 4.21 19.17
C TRP A 165 18.18 4.98 17.89
N GLN A 166 18.01 6.30 17.96
CA GLN A 166 17.84 7.16 16.77
C GLN A 166 19.05 7.05 15.84
N GLN A 167 20.28 7.04 16.36
CA GLN A 167 21.48 6.84 15.55
C GLN A 167 21.50 5.47 14.88
N LEU A 168 21.11 4.42 15.59
CA LEU A 168 21.01 3.06 15.03
C LEU A 168 19.94 2.99 13.93
N ALA A 169 18.76 3.54 14.18
CA ALA A 169 17.67 3.59 13.22
C ALA A 169 18.07 4.36 11.94
N LEU A 170 18.78 5.48 12.08
CA LEU A 170 19.33 6.22 10.94
C LEU A 170 20.42 5.42 10.20
N LYS A 171 21.27 4.67 10.90
CA LYS A 171 22.25 3.78 10.27
C LYS A 171 21.58 2.65 9.50
N VAL A 172 20.50 2.05 10.02
CA VAL A 172 19.71 1.05 9.31
C VAL A 172 19.04 1.66 8.08
N LEU A 173 18.44 2.84 8.23
CA LEU A 173 17.71 3.53 7.16
C LEU A 173 18.62 4.07 6.04
N LEU A 174 19.79 4.58 6.40
CA LEU A 174 20.73 5.26 5.49
C LEU A 174 21.92 4.40 5.11
N GLY A 175 22.14 3.28 5.79
CA GLY A 175 23.19 2.31 5.54
C GLY A 175 23.01 1.55 4.22
N PRO A 176 23.85 0.55 3.96
CA PRO A 176 23.69 -0.36 2.84
C PRO A 176 22.43 -1.19 3.10
N PRO A 177 21.37 -0.97 2.33
CA PRO A 177 21.33 -1.38 0.93
C PRO A 177 21.44 -0.18 -0.02
N GLY A 178 21.98 -0.43 -1.22
CA GLY A 178 22.41 0.61 -2.16
C GLY A 178 21.37 1.73 -2.42
N LYS A 179 21.85 2.85 -2.96
CA LYS A 179 21.10 4.09 -3.29
C LYS A 179 19.69 3.89 -3.86
N ARG A 180 19.45 2.78 -4.57
CA ARG A 180 18.17 2.40 -5.19
C ARG A 180 17.07 2.00 -4.20
N LEU A 181 17.39 1.38 -3.06
CA LEU A 181 16.36 1.00 -2.08
C LEU A 181 15.97 2.21 -1.22
N ARG A 182 16.94 3.02 -0.81
CA ARG A 182 16.69 4.27 -0.08
C ARG A 182 15.77 5.23 -0.82
N SER A 183 15.92 5.35 -2.15
CA SER A 183 15.04 6.18 -2.98
C SER A 183 13.60 5.67 -3.08
N LYS A 184 13.33 4.43 -2.63
CA LYS A 184 11.98 3.86 -2.55
C LYS A 184 11.45 3.86 -1.11
N GLN A 185 12.31 3.53 -0.15
CA GLN A 185 11.96 3.37 1.26
C GLN A 185 11.66 4.69 1.96
N LEU A 186 12.47 5.73 1.76
CA LEU A 186 12.21 7.03 2.40
C LEU A 186 10.89 7.68 1.97
N PRO A 187 10.54 7.76 0.67
CA PRO A 187 9.24 8.32 0.29
C PRO A 187 8.06 7.43 0.72
N TRP A 188 8.27 6.11 0.83
CA TRP A 188 7.29 5.18 1.40
C TRP A 188 6.98 5.50 2.85
N MET A 189 8.03 5.60 3.66
CA MET A 189 7.95 5.89 5.08
C MET A 189 7.33 7.26 5.31
N LEU A 190 7.73 8.26 4.52
CA LEU A 190 7.13 9.59 4.59
C LEU A 190 5.64 9.58 4.22
N ALA A 191 5.23 8.81 3.21
CA ALA A 191 3.83 8.68 2.84
C ALA A 191 3.01 8.03 3.96
N ALA A 192 3.52 6.96 4.55
CA ALA A 192 2.90 6.29 5.70
C ALA A 192 2.82 7.21 6.92
N LEU A 193 3.91 7.89 7.26
CA LEU A 193 3.99 8.79 8.41
C LEU A 193 2.95 9.91 8.35
N ARG A 194 2.62 10.40 7.13
CA ARG A 194 1.55 11.39 6.92
C ARG A 194 0.13 10.84 7.14
N VAL A 195 -0.04 9.53 7.20
CA VAL A 195 -1.33 8.88 7.46
C VAL A 195 -1.53 8.65 8.95
N TRP A 196 -0.54 8.04 9.63
CA TRP A 196 -0.71 7.59 11.01
C TRP A 196 -0.18 8.55 12.07
N ALA A 197 0.78 9.43 11.75
CA ALA A 197 1.45 10.28 12.74
C ALA A 197 0.99 11.74 12.69
N SER A 198 1.25 12.49 13.77
CA SER A 198 0.98 13.92 13.83
C SER A 198 1.88 14.73 12.90
N PRO A 199 1.46 15.93 12.46
CA PRO A 199 2.27 16.82 11.64
C PRO A 199 3.66 17.11 12.23
N ASP A 200 3.76 17.26 13.56
CA ASP A 200 5.02 17.52 14.24
C ASP A 200 6.00 16.34 14.13
N ARG A 201 5.50 15.10 14.23
CA ARG A 201 6.33 13.90 14.01
C ARG A 201 6.80 13.79 12.56
N VAL A 202 5.95 14.18 11.60
CA VAL A 202 6.35 14.27 10.19
C VAL A 202 7.47 15.30 10.00
N ALA A 203 7.37 16.46 10.65
CA ALA A 203 8.40 17.50 10.61
C ALA A 203 9.71 17.04 11.28
N ALA A 204 9.63 16.40 12.45
CA ALA A 204 10.78 15.86 13.17
C ALA A 204 11.53 14.79 12.35
N PHE A 205 10.80 13.84 11.75
CA PHE A 205 11.41 12.85 10.85
C PHE A 205 12.12 13.51 9.66
N ARG A 206 11.51 14.54 9.05
CA ARG A 206 12.18 15.27 7.95
C ARG A 206 13.43 16.00 8.44
N ALA A 207 13.41 16.56 9.64
CA ALA A 207 14.52 17.28 10.22
C ALA A 207 15.70 16.38 10.60
N SER A 208 15.45 15.11 10.96
CA SER A 208 16.50 14.14 11.31
C SER A 208 17.31 13.65 10.10
N LEU A 209 16.80 13.83 8.88
CA LEU A 209 17.50 13.41 7.66
C LEU A 209 18.64 14.37 7.30
N PRO A 210 19.80 13.85 6.81
CA PRO A 210 20.86 14.70 6.26
C PRO A 210 20.34 15.62 5.16
N ARG A 211 20.86 16.86 5.08
CA ARG A 211 20.37 17.90 4.15
C ARG A 211 20.24 17.41 2.71
N THR A 212 21.24 16.67 2.21
CA THR A 212 21.24 16.14 0.84
C THR A 212 20.20 15.01 0.63
N THR A 213 19.96 14.20 1.65
CA THR A 213 18.93 13.16 1.65
C THR A 213 17.54 13.78 1.66
N ARG A 214 17.30 14.78 2.52
CA ARG A 214 16.03 15.53 2.57
C ARG A 214 15.73 16.22 1.24
N PHE A 215 16.71 16.91 0.65
CA PHE A 215 16.57 17.53 -0.67
C PHE A 215 16.17 16.49 -1.74
N ARG A 216 16.86 15.33 -1.78
CA ARG A 216 16.51 14.27 -2.74
C ARG A 216 15.12 13.70 -2.50
N LEU A 217 14.74 13.52 -1.23
CA LEU A 217 13.43 13.03 -0.83
C LEU A 217 12.32 13.95 -1.35
N GLU A 218 12.42 15.24 -1.06
CA GLU A 218 11.37 16.22 -1.33
C GLU A 218 11.21 16.51 -2.82
N TYR A 219 12.31 16.69 -3.55
CA TYR A 219 12.25 17.14 -4.94
C TYR A 219 12.22 16.00 -5.97
N PHE A 220 12.69 14.80 -5.63
CA PHE A 220 12.85 13.71 -6.61
C PHE A 220 12.17 12.41 -6.18
N TRP A 221 12.54 11.87 -5.02
CA TRP A 221 12.12 10.52 -4.64
C TRP A 221 10.63 10.45 -4.30
N TYR A 222 10.09 11.46 -3.62
CA TYR A 222 8.66 11.49 -3.31
C TYR A 222 7.81 11.58 -4.59
N CYS A 223 8.17 12.48 -5.51
CA CYS A 223 7.51 12.57 -6.82
C CYS A 223 7.60 11.25 -7.61
N SER A 224 8.75 10.59 -7.61
CA SER A 224 8.94 9.28 -8.25
C SER A 224 8.08 8.18 -7.62
N TYR A 225 7.97 8.15 -6.30
CA TYR A 225 7.08 7.23 -5.59
C TYR A 225 5.62 7.44 -5.96
N VAL A 226 5.18 8.71 -5.92
CA VAL A 226 3.82 9.14 -6.20
C VAL A 226 3.40 8.78 -7.63
N ASN A 227 4.26 9.09 -8.62
CA ASN A 227 4.02 8.78 -10.03
C ASN A 227 4.29 7.30 -10.38
N GLY A 228 4.95 6.58 -9.50
CA GLY A 228 5.32 5.18 -9.66
C GLY A 228 4.39 4.25 -8.87
N ALA A 229 4.78 3.92 -7.63
CA ALA A 229 4.12 2.90 -6.82
C ALA A 229 2.69 3.31 -6.46
N ALA A 230 2.49 4.51 -5.91
CA ALA A 230 1.16 4.97 -5.47
C ALA A 230 0.18 5.12 -6.65
N LYS A 231 0.65 5.62 -7.81
CA LYS A 231 -0.17 5.67 -9.03
C LYS A 231 -0.67 4.29 -9.47
N ARG A 232 0.15 3.23 -9.40
CA ARG A 232 -0.28 1.88 -9.80
C ARG A 232 -1.41 1.35 -8.93
N LEU A 233 -1.31 1.51 -7.61
CA LEU A 233 -2.39 1.10 -6.69
C LEU A 233 -3.69 1.85 -6.99
N ARG A 234 -3.63 3.17 -7.20
CA ARG A 234 -4.81 3.98 -7.54
C ARG A 234 -5.46 3.55 -8.86
N LEU A 235 -4.65 3.26 -9.88
CA LEU A 235 -5.16 2.74 -11.15
C LEU A 235 -5.90 1.40 -10.98
N ILE A 236 -5.42 0.52 -10.09
CA ILE A 236 -6.12 -0.74 -9.80
C ILE A 236 -7.47 -0.49 -9.12
N LYS A 237 -7.52 0.48 -8.20
CA LYS A 237 -8.73 0.90 -7.48
C LYS A 237 -9.72 1.69 -8.35
N ASN A 238 -9.33 2.09 -9.56
CA ASN A 238 -10.06 3.06 -10.39
C ASN A 238 -10.24 4.43 -9.68
N ASP A 239 -9.32 4.79 -8.78
CA ASP A 239 -9.31 6.08 -8.09
C ASP A 239 -8.60 7.12 -8.96
N TYR A 240 -9.37 7.99 -9.61
CA TYR A 240 -8.87 9.07 -10.47
C TYR A 240 -8.70 10.41 -9.74
N LEU A 241 -8.73 10.43 -8.40
CA LEU A 241 -8.67 11.69 -7.66
C LEU A 241 -7.27 12.35 -7.71
N PRO A 242 -7.17 13.65 -8.05
CA PRO A 242 -5.95 14.43 -7.87
C PRO A 242 -5.73 14.74 -6.38
N TRP A 243 -4.45 14.81 -5.98
CA TRP A 243 -4.00 15.29 -4.67
C TRP A 243 -3.97 16.82 -4.64
#